data_AF-A0A9W7TIC2-F1
#
_entry.id   AF-A0A9W7TIC2-F1
#
_cell.length_a   1.000
_cell.length_b   1.000
_cell.length_c   1.000
_cell.angle_alpha   90.00
_cell.angle_beta   90.00
_cell.angle_gamma   90.00
#
_symmetry.space_group_name_H-M   'P 1'
#
loop_
_entity.id
_entity.type
_entity.pdbx_description
1 polymer ?
#
loop_
_entity_poly.entity_id
_entity_poly.type
_entity_poly.pdbx_seq_one_letter_code
_entity_poly.pdbx_strand_id
1 'polypeptide(L)'
;MHSHLVYFSEVVNEVVVPMLSNKRNYHNLPQVVSQDLIRHVHPFKNSVFVTMGVVKGKTVLPLPAGSDRFEEAAYEREKSGHLVDKSLIHSMETVVIDWSNQIYKVLKKDSSEPLLEGKIPTPHVEISFWKNRFADLQGIHSQFKSSKIAKMTALLLAVDSIYYPAFEKMLQDVVGARNEAREISVFLKPIERLTEDLENVEFNEVKGRIAPLMHTVCLIWANSKYYNTPARVIVLLQEICNLLIQQARSYLNPEDILKGDVMESLSRVQTAIDVLTHFKSTYEERKANLSQYQKNEKEVKPWDFSPLMVFAGLDHFMKRLRTIEVNLSLILQELHETS
;
A
#
# COMPACT_ATOMS: atom_id res chain seq x y z
N MET A 1 0.89 -22.09 6.45
CA MET A 1 0.38 -21.12 7.45
C MET A 1 -1.06 -20.67 7.17
N HIS A 2 -1.39 -20.20 5.95
CA HIS A 2 -2.75 -19.76 5.57
C HIS A 2 -3.86 -20.80 5.82
N SER A 3 -3.59 -22.08 5.54
CA SER A 3 -4.55 -23.18 5.71
C SER A 3 -5.02 -23.37 7.15
N HIS A 4 -4.11 -23.34 8.13
CA HIS A 4 -4.45 -23.55 9.55
C HIS A 4 -5.33 -22.45 10.15
N LEU A 5 -5.15 -21.20 9.71
CA LEU A 5 -5.99 -20.09 10.13
C LEU A 5 -7.40 -20.18 9.56
N VAL A 6 -7.56 -20.71 8.33
CA VAL A 6 -8.88 -20.93 7.72
C VAL A 6 -9.64 -21.99 8.50
N TYR A 7 -9.01 -23.14 8.77
CA TYR A 7 -9.60 -24.18 9.61
C TYR A 7 -9.92 -23.67 11.01
N PHE A 8 -9.04 -22.88 11.63
CA PHE A 8 -9.30 -22.30 12.94
C PHE A 8 -10.52 -21.36 12.92
N SER A 9 -10.65 -20.51 11.90
CA SER A 9 -11.82 -19.64 11.75
C SER A 9 -13.11 -20.42 11.56
N GLU A 10 -13.09 -21.52 10.82
CA GLU A 10 -14.25 -22.40 10.64
C GLU A 10 -14.63 -23.08 11.95
N VAL A 11 -13.67 -23.66 12.68
CA VAL A 11 -13.91 -24.26 14.00
C VAL A 11 -14.47 -23.23 14.98
N VAL A 12 -13.96 -22.00 14.97
CA VAL A 12 -14.48 -20.94 15.83
C VAL A 12 -15.93 -20.60 15.49
N ASN A 13 -16.28 -20.49 14.20
CA ASN A 13 -17.63 -20.11 13.78
C ASN A 13 -18.65 -21.25 13.91
N GLU A 14 -18.28 -22.48 13.57
CA GLU A 14 -19.19 -23.62 13.48
C GLU A 14 -19.28 -24.40 14.80
N VAL A 15 -18.24 -24.37 15.63
CA VAL A 15 -18.16 -25.18 16.85
C VAL A 15 -18.11 -24.30 18.10
N VAL A 16 -17.09 -23.43 18.21
CA VAL A 16 -16.82 -22.69 19.46
C VAL A 16 -17.92 -21.67 19.76
N VAL A 17 -18.31 -20.84 18.77
CA VAL A 17 -19.33 -19.80 18.97
C VAL A 17 -20.70 -20.41 19.28
N PRO A 18 -21.22 -21.42 18.54
CA PRO A 18 -22.50 -22.05 18.86
C PRO A 18 -22.49 -22.76 20.22
N MET A 19 -21.38 -23.43 20.57
CA MET A 19 -21.23 -24.08 21.88
C MET A 19 -21.26 -23.07 23.02
N LEU A 20 -20.58 -21.92 22.88
CA LEU A 20 -20.45 -20.92 23.92
C LEU A 20 -21.55 -19.83 23.91
N SER A 21 -22.41 -19.81 22.89
CA SER A 21 -23.53 -18.84 22.83
C SER A 21 -24.87 -19.50 23.20
N ASN A 22 -24.93 -20.84 23.21
CA ASN A 22 -26.15 -21.57 23.53
C ASN A 22 -26.40 -21.61 25.04
N LYS A 23 -27.39 -20.83 25.50
CA LYS A 23 -27.82 -20.76 26.91
C LYS A 23 -28.16 -22.12 27.55
N ARG A 24 -28.55 -23.13 26.76
CA ARG A 24 -28.87 -24.49 27.24
C ARG A 24 -27.63 -25.25 27.72
N ASN A 25 -26.44 -24.88 27.24
CA ASN A 25 -25.17 -25.51 27.62
C ASN A 25 -24.70 -25.07 29.02
N TYR A 26 -25.36 -24.06 29.62
CA TYR A 26 -24.96 -23.43 30.87
C TYR A 26 -25.76 -23.86 32.11
N HIS A 27 -26.50 -24.97 32.03
CA HIS A 27 -27.41 -25.42 33.09
C HIS A 27 -26.75 -25.58 34.49
N ASN A 28 -25.43 -25.81 34.54
CA ASN A 28 -24.66 -25.93 35.78
C ASN A 28 -23.76 -24.72 36.11
N LEU A 29 -23.76 -23.68 35.27
CA LEU A 29 -22.88 -22.52 35.43
C LEU A 29 -23.62 -21.35 36.10
N PRO A 30 -22.97 -20.65 37.05
CA PRO A 30 -23.52 -19.44 37.63
C PRO A 30 -23.87 -18.43 36.54
N GLN A 31 -25.00 -17.72 36.71
CA GLN A 31 -25.52 -16.79 35.72
C GLN A 31 -24.49 -15.71 35.33
N VAL A 32 -23.70 -15.24 36.30
CA VAL A 32 -22.60 -14.28 36.11
C VAL A 32 -21.52 -14.82 35.15
N VAL A 33 -21.13 -16.10 35.32
CA VAL A 33 -20.12 -16.74 34.46
C VAL A 33 -20.66 -16.97 33.04
N SER A 34 -21.93 -17.35 32.92
CA SER A 34 -22.57 -17.52 31.60
C SER A 34 -22.67 -16.20 30.82
N GLN A 35 -22.97 -15.09 31.51
CA GLN A 35 -23.00 -13.76 30.91
C GLN A 35 -21.61 -13.28 30.51
N ASP A 36 -20.60 -13.55 31.35
CA ASP A 36 -19.20 -13.21 31.06
C ASP A 36 -18.65 -13.99 29.85
N LEU A 37 -18.94 -15.28 29.75
CA LEU A 37 -18.57 -16.10 28.59
C LEU A 37 -19.21 -15.56 27.30
N ILE A 38 -20.52 -15.27 27.31
CA ILE A 38 -21.21 -14.70 26.14
C ILE A 38 -20.60 -13.34 25.76
N ARG A 39 -20.22 -12.52 26.75
CA ARG A 39 -19.58 -11.22 26.54
C ARG A 39 -18.22 -11.34 25.85
N HIS A 40 -17.45 -12.39 26.14
CA HIS A 40 -16.12 -12.59 25.55
C HIS A 40 -16.12 -13.36 24.21
N VAL A 41 -17.14 -14.17 23.94
CA VAL A 41 -17.25 -14.97 22.70
C VAL A 41 -17.39 -14.10 21.46
N HIS A 42 -18.21 -13.04 21.52
CA HIS A 42 -18.41 -12.14 20.38
C HIS A 42 -17.14 -11.34 20.01
N PRO A 43 -16.44 -10.68 20.94
CA PRO A 43 -15.14 -10.06 20.67
C PRO A 43 -14.10 -11.03 20.14
N PHE A 44 -14.06 -12.26 20.66
CA PHE A 44 -13.15 -13.29 20.18
C PHE A 44 -13.45 -13.68 18.73
N LYS A 45 -14.73 -13.97 18.41
CA LYS A 45 -15.18 -14.23 17.02
C LYS A 45 -14.80 -13.10 16.08
N ASN A 46 -15.06 -11.85 16.49
CA ASN A 46 -14.74 -10.67 15.71
C ASN A 46 -13.23 -10.53 15.48
N SER A 47 -12.42 -10.80 16.50
CA SER A 47 -10.95 -10.81 16.39
C SER A 47 -10.48 -11.84 15.36
N VAL A 48 -10.97 -13.08 15.43
CA VAL A 48 -10.62 -14.15 14.47
C VAL A 48 -11.04 -13.76 13.05
N PHE A 49 -12.23 -13.18 12.89
CA PHE A 49 -12.75 -12.72 11.60
C PHE A 49 -11.90 -11.58 11.00
N VAL A 50 -11.49 -10.62 11.82
CA VAL A 50 -10.59 -9.53 11.42
C VAL A 50 -9.21 -10.08 11.05
N THR A 51 -8.63 -10.97 11.85
CA THR A 51 -7.34 -11.61 11.55
C THR A 51 -7.39 -12.39 10.24
N MET A 52 -8.47 -13.14 9.99
CA MET A 52 -8.69 -13.84 8.72
C MET A 52 -8.71 -12.87 7.53
N GLY A 53 -9.37 -11.72 7.70
CA GLY A 53 -9.34 -10.63 6.73
C GLY A 53 -7.91 -10.17 6.44
N VAL A 54 -7.17 -9.80 7.49
CA VAL A 54 -5.79 -9.30 7.39
C VAL A 54 -4.88 -10.29 6.66
N VAL A 55 -4.99 -11.58 6.97
CA VAL A 55 -4.23 -12.64 6.29
C VAL A 55 -4.57 -12.74 4.80
N LYS A 56 -5.82 -12.47 4.42
CA LYS A 56 -6.27 -12.41 3.03
C LYS A 56 -6.01 -11.05 2.36
N GLY A 57 -5.32 -10.12 3.03
CA GLY A 57 -5.08 -8.76 2.54
C GLY A 57 -6.33 -7.89 2.46
N LYS A 58 -7.37 -8.19 3.26
CA LYS A 58 -8.65 -7.49 3.27
C LYS A 58 -9.01 -6.99 4.66
N THR A 59 -9.40 -5.74 4.77
CA THR A 59 -9.98 -5.19 5.97
C THR A 59 -11.45 -5.54 6.03
N VAL A 60 -11.83 -6.26 7.10
CA VAL A 60 -13.21 -6.68 7.31
C VAL A 60 -13.74 -6.01 8.57
N LEU A 61 -14.93 -5.44 8.46
CA LEU A 61 -15.65 -4.72 9.50
C LEU A 61 -16.62 -5.70 10.18
N PRO A 62 -16.36 -6.14 11.42
CA PRO A 62 -17.23 -7.09 12.11
C PRO A 62 -18.57 -6.43 12.48
N LEU A 63 -19.67 -7.15 12.29
CA LEU A 63 -20.99 -6.68 12.70
C LEU A 63 -21.14 -6.71 14.24
N PRO A 64 -21.94 -5.79 14.81
CA PRO A 64 -22.22 -5.79 16.25
C PRO A 64 -23.03 -7.02 16.68
N ALA A 65 -22.90 -7.35 17.96
CA ALA A 65 -23.70 -8.38 18.61
C ALA A 65 -25.18 -8.07 18.48
N GLY A 66 -25.99 -9.07 18.16
CA GLY A 66 -27.42 -8.88 17.90
C GLY A 66 -27.75 -8.23 16.55
N SER A 67 -26.81 -8.17 15.60
CA SER A 67 -27.06 -7.65 14.24
C SER A 67 -28.16 -8.37 13.46
N ASP A 68 -28.56 -9.57 13.87
CA ASP A 68 -29.71 -10.27 13.29
C ASP A 68 -31.05 -9.60 13.66
N ARG A 69 -31.09 -8.89 14.80
CA ARG A 69 -32.25 -8.10 15.26
C ARG A 69 -32.37 -6.74 14.59
N PHE A 70 -31.42 -6.35 13.73
CA PHE A 70 -31.45 -5.04 13.06
C PHE A 70 -32.65 -4.86 12.16
N GLU A 71 -33.09 -5.93 11.50
CA GLU A 71 -34.25 -5.86 10.60
C GLU A 71 -35.54 -5.67 11.38
N GLU A 72 -35.72 -6.46 12.44
CA GLU A 72 -36.86 -6.39 13.35
C GLU A 72 -36.90 -5.03 14.06
N ALA A 73 -35.76 -4.59 14.64
CA ALA A 73 -35.69 -3.33 15.36
C ALA A 73 -35.93 -2.11 14.46
N ALA A 74 -35.48 -2.14 13.20
CA ALA A 74 -35.76 -1.07 12.24
C ALA A 74 -37.24 -1.03 11.86
N TYR A 75 -37.84 -2.20 11.58
CA TYR A 75 -39.27 -2.31 11.22
C TYR A 75 -40.20 -1.93 12.37
N GLU A 76 -39.93 -2.44 13.58
CA GLU A 76 -40.72 -2.13 14.78
C GLU A 76 -40.69 -0.63 15.08
N ARG A 77 -39.52 0.00 14.96
CA ARG A 77 -39.41 1.44 15.17
C ARG A 77 -40.19 2.25 14.16
N GLU A 78 -40.13 1.89 12.87
CA GLU A 78 -40.85 2.57 11.80
C GLU A 78 -42.38 2.46 11.98
N LYS A 79 -42.86 1.31 12.46
CA LYS A 79 -44.29 1.02 12.60
C LYS A 79 -44.92 1.48 13.92
N SER A 80 -44.21 1.35 15.03
CA SER A 80 -44.78 1.54 16.38
C SER A 80 -44.08 2.60 17.22
N GLY A 81 -43.00 3.21 16.72
CA GLY A 81 -42.21 4.19 17.49
C GLY A 81 -41.53 3.60 18.72
N HIS A 82 -41.44 2.27 18.82
CA HIS A 82 -40.89 1.58 19.99
C HIS A 82 -39.42 1.96 20.23
N LEU A 83 -39.04 2.07 21.50
CA LEU A 83 -37.67 2.35 21.90
C LEU A 83 -36.76 1.18 21.51
N VAL A 84 -35.65 1.47 20.83
CA VAL A 84 -34.64 0.47 20.50
C VAL A 84 -33.99 -0.01 21.80
N ASP A 85 -33.78 -1.33 21.91
CA ASP A 85 -33.11 -1.96 23.04
C ASP A 85 -31.76 -1.29 23.34
N LYS A 86 -31.58 -0.80 24.58
CA LYS A 86 -30.34 -0.12 25.02
C LYS A 86 -29.10 -0.98 24.83
N SER A 87 -29.22 -2.31 24.95
CA SER A 87 -28.10 -3.23 24.72
C SER A 87 -27.67 -3.27 23.25
N LEU A 88 -28.62 -3.12 22.33
CA LEU A 88 -28.37 -3.05 20.89
C LEU A 88 -27.71 -1.72 20.52
N ILE A 89 -28.19 -0.60 21.10
CA ILE A 89 -27.57 0.72 20.93
C ILE A 89 -26.11 0.69 21.36
N HIS A 90 -25.83 0.24 22.58
CA HIS A 90 -24.46 0.16 23.10
C HIS A 90 -23.55 -0.73 22.23
N SER A 91 -24.10 -1.84 21.70
CA SER A 91 -23.36 -2.73 20.79
C SER A 91 -23.01 -2.05 19.46
N MET A 92 -23.94 -1.27 18.88
CA MET A 92 -23.68 -0.48 17.67
C MET A 92 -22.60 0.58 17.92
N GLU A 93 -22.71 1.32 19.02
CA GLU A 93 -21.76 2.38 19.38
C GLU A 93 -20.35 1.83 19.60
N THR A 94 -20.23 0.69 20.30
CA THR A 94 -18.95 0.01 20.51
C THR A 94 -18.30 -0.36 19.16
N VAL A 95 -19.08 -0.91 18.23
CA VAL A 95 -18.54 -1.29 16.92
C VAL A 95 -18.18 -0.08 16.06
N VAL A 96 -18.89 1.06 16.17
CA VAL A 96 -18.47 2.30 15.51
C VAL A 96 -17.10 2.75 16.00
N ILE A 97 -16.83 2.66 17.31
CA ILE A 97 -15.49 2.96 17.88
C ILE A 97 -14.44 2.01 17.31
N ASP A 98 -14.72 0.71 17.30
CA ASP A 98 -13.78 -0.30 16.79
C ASP A 98 -13.48 -0.10 15.30
N TRP A 99 -14.51 0.15 14.49
CA TRP A 99 -14.37 0.44 13.06
C TRP A 99 -13.56 1.71 12.83
N SER A 100 -13.75 2.75 13.67
CA SER A 100 -13.00 4.00 13.55
C SER A 100 -11.50 3.76 13.75
N ASN A 101 -11.12 2.95 14.74
CA ASN A 101 -9.74 2.57 15.01
C ASN A 101 -9.16 1.71 13.88
N GLN A 102 -9.94 0.77 13.35
CA GLN A 102 -9.51 -0.11 12.27
C GLN A 102 -9.29 0.66 10.96
N ILE A 103 -10.24 1.52 10.58
CA ILE A 103 -10.17 2.33 9.37
C ILE A 103 -9.06 3.36 9.48
N TYR A 104 -8.87 3.98 10.64
CA TYR A 104 -7.73 4.87 10.87
C TYR A 104 -6.39 4.18 10.57
N LYS A 105 -6.20 2.93 11.01
CA LYS A 105 -4.98 2.15 10.70
C LYS A 105 -4.83 1.90 9.20
N VAL A 106 -5.90 1.58 8.48
CA VAL A 106 -5.87 1.39 7.02
C VAL A 106 -5.49 2.69 6.32
N LEU A 107 -6.12 3.80 6.72
CA LEU A 107 -5.88 5.11 6.12
C LEU A 107 -4.45 5.61 6.36
N LYS A 108 -3.87 5.29 7.52
CA LYS A 108 -2.51 5.71 7.92
C LYS A 108 -1.38 5.00 7.16
N LYS A 109 -1.61 3.83 6.57
CA LYS A 109 -0.60 3.09 5.78
C LYS A 109 -0.01 3.98 4.68
N ASP A 110 1.31 3.99 4.57
CA ASP A 110 2.04 4.78 3.57
C ASP A 110 2.93 3.90 2.69
N SER A 111 3.10 4.28 1.43
CA SER A 111 3.91 3.52 0.48
C SER A 111 5.41 3.68 0.72
N SER A 112 5.82 4.71 1.46
CA SER A 112 7.21 4.95 1.84
C SER A 112 7.74 4.00 2.92
N GLU A 113 6.87 3.25 3.62
CA GLU A 113 7.24 2.38 4.75
C GLU A 113 8.41 1.44 4.44
N PRO A 114 8.45 0.71 3.29
CA PRO A 114 9.58 -0.16 2.97
C PRO A 114 10.91 0.58 2.83
N LEU A 115 10.90 1.79 2.25
CA LEU A 115 12.10 2.63 2.12
C LEU A 115 12.58 3.11 3.49
N LEU A 116 11.65 3.54 4.37
CA LEU A 116 11.96 3.98 5.73
C LEU A 116 12.50 2.85 6.61
N GLU A 117 12.09 1.62 6.35
CA GLU A 117 12.63 0.41 6.99
C GLU A 117 14.01 -0.02 6.43
N GLY A 118 14.56 0.71 5.47
CA GLY A 118 15.86 0.41 4.85
C GLY A 118 15.83 -0.76 3.87
N LYS A 119 14.65 -1.15 3.37
CA LYS A 119 14.53 -2.13 2.28
C LYS A 119 14.91 -1.49 0.95
N ILE A 120 15.08 -2.31 -0.09
CA ILE A 120 15.45 -1.89 -1.45
C ILE A 120 14.27 -2.20 -2.40
N PRO A 121 13.12 -1.52 -2.24
CA PRO A 121 11.97 -1.75 -3.12
C PRO A 121 12.23 -1.25 -4.54
N THR A 122 11.58 -1.89 -5.51
CA THR A 122 11.50 -1.48 -6.92
C THR A 122 10.10 -0.92 -7.20
N PRO A 123 9.85 -0.26 -8.36
CA PRO A 123 8.58 0.43 -8.65
C PRO A 123 7.34 -0.46 -8.52
N HIS A 124 7.50 -1.78 -8.66
CA HIS A 124 6.46 -2.78 -8.42
C HIS A 124 5.85 -2.68 -7.01
N VAL A 125 6.62 -2.25 -6.02
CA VAL A 125 6.15 -2.07 -4.64
C VAL A 125 5.19 -0.89 -4.55
N GLU A 126 5.54 0.29 -5.05
CA GLU A 126 4.62 1.44 -5.14
C GLU A 126 3.35 1.10 -5.93
N ILE A 127 3.50 0.45 -7.10
CA ILE A 127 2.35 0.07 -7.96
C ILE A 127 1.42 -0.91 -7.23
N SER A 128 1.98 -1.97 -6.64
CA SER A 128 1.20 -2.98 -5.92
C SER A 128 0.56 -2.41 -4.66
N PHE A 129 1.23 -1.50 -3.94
CA PHE A 129 0.67 -0.80 -2.80
C PHE A 129 -0.62 -0.08 -3.17
N TRP A 130 -0.60 0.75 -4.22
CA TRP A 130 -1.78 1.52 -4.62
C TRP A 130 -2.91 0.63 -5.14
N LYS A 131 -2.60 -0.41 -5.91
CA LYS A 131 -3.59 -1.41 -6.35
C LYS A 131 -4.25 -2.12 -5.17
N ASN A 132 -3.46 -2.59 -4.21
CA ASN A 132 -3.94 -3.28 -3.02
C ASN A 132 -4.74 -2.34 -2.11
N ARG A 133 -4.28 -1.09 -1.93
CA ARG A 133 -4.99 -0.06 -1.17
C ARG A 133 -6.36 0.25 -1.79
N PHE A 134 -6.43 0.36 -3.11
CA PHE A 134 -7.71 0.53 -3.81
C PHE A 134 -8.64 -0.67 -3.61
N ALA A 135 -8.14 -1.90 -3.78
CA ALA A 135 -8.93 -3.11 -3.60
C ALA A 135 -9.46 -3.26 -2.16
N ASP A 136 -8.65 -2.93 -1.16
CA ASP A 136 -9.02 -2.97 0.25
C ASP A 136 -10.10 -1.93 0.56
N LEU A 137 -9.86 -0.66 0.21
CA LEU A 137 -10.83 0.44 0.42
C LEU A 137 -12.13 0.21 -0.35
N GLN A 138 -12.07 -0.39 -1.54
CA GLN A 138 -13.24 -0.82 -2.29
C GLN A 138 -14.03 -1.90 -1.53
N GLY A 139 -13.34 -2.86 -0.92
CA GLY A 139 -13.94 -3.90 -0.08
C GLY A 139 -14.61 -3.32 1.17
N ILE A 140 -13.95 -2.39 1.86
CA ILE A 140 -14.50 -1.67 3.02
C ILE A 140 -15.75 -0.89 2.61
N HIS A 141 -15.68 -0.11 1.53
CA HIS A 141 -16.83 0.66 1.03
C HIS A 141 -18.02 -0.23 0.62
N SER A 142 -17.76 -1.40 0.02
CA SER A 142 -18.81 -2.37 -0.29
C SER A 142 -19.48 -2.94 0.98
N GLN A 143 -18.72 -3.11 2.07
CA GLN A 143 -19.30 -3.53 3.36
C GLN A 143 -20.27 -2.46 3.90
N PHE A 144 -19.89 -1.18 3.86
CA PHE A 144 -20.77 -0.07 4.26
C PHE A 144 -22.09 0.00 3.49
N LYS A 145 -22.11 -0.48 2.23
CA LYS A 145 -23.31 -0.56 1.40
C LYS A 145 -24.20 -1.77 1.69
N SER A 146 -23.78 -2.67 2.56
CA SER A 146 -24.59 -3.85 2.89
C SER A 146 -25.90 -3.45 3.59
N SER A 147 -26.96 -4.23 3.36
CA SER A 147 -28.27 -3.95 3.97
C SER A 147 -28.22 -3.91 5.50
N LYS A 148 -27.38 -4.75 6.13
CA LYS A 148 -27.24 -4.78 7.59
C LYS A 148 -26.65 -3.47 8.13
N ILE A 149 -25.62 -2.92 7.48
CA ILE A 149 -25.03 -1.64 7.90
C ILE A 149 -25.97 -0.48 7.59
N ALA A 150 -26.67 -0.48 6.46
CA ALA A 150 -27.66 0.55 6.15
C ALA A 150 -28.77 0.63 7.23
N LYS A 151 -29.26 -0.53 7.70
CA LYS A 151 -30.21 -0.60 8.82
C LYS A 151 -29.61 -0.11 10.13
N MET A 152 -28.35 -0.46 10.43
CA MET A 152 -27.62 0.06 11.58
C MET A 152 -27.51 1.60 11.54
N THR A 153 -27.20 2.17 10.37
CA THR A 153 -27.12 3.63 10.18
C THR A 153 -28.47 4.29 10.45
N ALA A 154 -29.57 3.73 9.95
CA ALA A 154 -30.92 4.23 10.21
C ALA A 154 -31.27 4.18 11.71
N LEU A 155 -30.88 3.11 12.41
CA LEU A 155 -31.08 2.99 13.86
C LEU A 155 -30.25 4.02 14.64
N LEU A 156 -28.97 4.21 14.30
CA LEU A 156 -28.08 5.20 14.93
C LEU A 156 -28.61 6.64 14.76
N LEU A 157 -29.12 6.98 13.58
CA LEU A 157 -29.79 8.26 13.32
C LEU A 157 -31.05 8.41 14.17
N ALA A 158 -31.89 7.38 14.19
CA ALA A 158 -33.17 7.46 14.88
C ALA A 158 -32.98 7.60 16.40
N VAL A 159 -31.95 7.01 17.00
CA VAL A 159 -31.65 7.17 18.44
C VAL A 159 -30.88 8.46 18.77
N ASP A 160 -30.56 9.28 17.78
CA ASP A 160 -29.70 10.47 17.94
C ASP A 160 -28.37 10.14 18.65
N SER A 161 -27.70 9.07 18.19
CA SER A 161 -26.45 8.61 18.82
C SER A 161 -25.33 9.60 18.60
N ILE A 162 -24.59 9.91 19.67
CA ILE A 162 -23.40 10.76 19.63
C ILE A 162 -22.28 10.21 18.73
N TYR A 163 -22.33 8.92 18.37
CA TYR A 163 -21.36 8.26 17.50
C TYR A 163 -21.74 8.31 16.02
N TYR A 164 -22.96 8.74 15.68
CA TYR A 164 -23.38 8.87 14.28
C TYR A 164 -22.46 9.81 13.45
N PRO A 165 -22.06 11.00 13.94
CA PRO A 165 -21.14 11.87 13.19
C PRO A 165 -19.78 11.21 12.92
N ALA A 166 -19.27 10.42 13.88
CA ALA A 166 -18.01 9.68 13.70
C ALA A 166 -18.15 8.59 12.63
N PHE A 167 -19.29 7.88 12.59
CA PHE A 167 -19.60 6.91 11.56
C PHE A 167 -19.68 7.55 10.17
N GLU A 168 -20.37 8.69 10.04
CA GLU A 168 -20.49 9.40 8.76
C GLU A 168 -19.13 9.89 8.25
N LYS A 169 -18.34 10.51 9.13
CA LYS A 169 -16.97 10.96 8.81
C LYS A 169 -16.10 9.79 8.33
N MET A 170 -16.15 8.67 9.02
CA MET A 170 -15.40 7.46 8.66
C MET A 170 -15.78 6.94 7.25
N LEU A 171 -17.06 6.97 6.88
CA LEU A 171 -17.50 6.62 5.53
C LEU A 171 -16.98 7.63 4.49
N GLN A 172 -17.03 8.93 4.78
CA GLN A 172 -16.50 9.98 3.90
C GLN A 172 -14.99 9.81 3.67
N ASP A 173 -14.22 9.55 4.74
CA ASP A 173 -12.78 9.32 4.67
C ASP A 173 -12.45 8.09 3.80
N VAL A 174 -13.21 7.00 3.94
CA VAL A 174 -13.06 5.79 3.10
C VAL A 174 -13.37 6.09 1.63
N VAL A 175 -14.44 6.84 1.35
CA VAL A 175 -14.80 7.22 -0.03
C VAL A 175 -13.73 8.12 -0.65
N GLY A 176 -13.22 9.09 0.11
CA GLY A 176 -12.13 9.97 -0.30
C GLY A 176 -10.86 9.19 -0.65
N ALA A 177 -10.38 8.37 0.29
CA ALA A 177 -9.18 7.55 0.11
C ALA A 177 -9.33 6.53 -1.03
N ARG A 178 -10.53 5.96 -1.21
CA ARG A 178 -10.82 5.05 -2.33
C ARG A 178 -10.69 5.75 -3.67
N ASN A 179 -11.25 6.96 -3.79
CA ASN A 179 -11.18 7.74 -5.02
C ASN A 179 -9.74 8.13 -5.36
N GLU A 180 -8.97 8.54 -4.35
CA GLU A 180 -7.54 8.79 -4.45
C GLU A 180 -6.79 7.54 -4.95
N ALA A 181 -6.92 6.41 -4.25
CA ALA A 181 -6.19 5.19 -4.58
C ALA A 181 -6.55 4.66 -5.98
N ARG A 182 -7.81 4.81 -6.40
CA ARG A 182 -8.28 4.47 -7.74
C ARG A 182 -7.57 5.29 -8.81
N GLU A 183 -7.56 6.61 -8.64
CA GLU A 183 -6.94 7.51 -9.61
C GLU A 183 -5.44 7.21 -9.74
N ILE A 184 -4.73 7.12 -8.61
CA ILE A 184 -3.30 6.82 -8.60
C ILE A 184 -3.01 5.47 -9.26
N SER A 185 -3.78 4.42 -8.96
CA SER A 185 -3.61 3.10 -9.57
C SER A 185 -3.74 3.13 -11.10
N VAL A 186 -4.61 4.00 -11.64
CA VAL A 186 -4.77 4.18 -13.09
C VAL A 186 -3.56 4.91 -13.67
N PHE A 187 -3.09 5.98 -13.01
CA PHE A 187 -1.93 6.75 -13.47
C PHE A 187 -0.61 5.98 -13.39
N LEU A 188 -0.46 5.04 -12.45
CA LEU A 188 0.76 4.21 -12.33
C LEU A 188 0.81 3.03 -13.30
N LYS A 189 -0.31 2.67 -13.96
CA LYS A 189 -0.36 1.54 -14.90
C LYS A 189 0.63 1.64 -16.07
N PRO A 190 0.89 2.80 -16.69
CA PRO A 190 1.92 2.93 -17.71
C PRO A 190 3.33 2.69 -17.16
N ILE A 191 3.60 3.08 -15.90
CA ILE A 191 4.90 2.85 -15.26
C ILE A 191 5.17 1.37 -15.11
N GLU A 192 4.17 0.58 -14.69
CA GLU A 192 4.28 -0.88 -14.57
C GLU A 192 4.83 -1.53 -15.85
N ARG A 193 4.21 -1.21 -16.99
CA ARG A 193 4.66 -1.71 -18.29
C ARG A 193 6.07 -1.22 -18.63
N LEU A 194 6.38 0.05 -18.40
CA LEU A 194 7.70 0.59 -18.70
C LEU A 194 8.79 -0.02 -17.82
N THR A 195 8.47 -0.38 -16.58
CA THR A 195 9.41 -1.07 -15.66
C THR A 195 9.59 -2.52 -16.04
N GLU A 196 8.55 -3.22 -16.48
CA GLU A 196 8.66 -4.57 -17.05
C GLU A 196 9.52 -4.54 -18.34
N ASP A 197 9.26 -3.58 -19.24
CA ASP A 197 10.06 -3.41 -20.46
C ASP A 197 11.53 -3.12 -20.12
N LEU A 198 11.81 -2.32 -19.07
CA LEU A 198 13.16 -2.02 -18.58
C LEU A 198 13.87 -3.25 -18.00
N GLU A 199 13.13 -4.14 -17.33
CA GLU A 199 13.66 -5.36 -16.72
C GLU A 199 13.99 -6.45 -17.74
N ASN A 200 13.31 -6.45 -18.90
CA ASN A 200 13.42 -7.47 -19.93
C ASN A 200 14.43 -7.15 -21.04
N VAL A 201 14.99 -5.94 -21.08
CA VAL A 201 16.01 -5.57 -22.06
C VAL A 201 17.41 -5.87 -21.55
N GLU A 202 18.36 -6.05 -22.48
CA GLU A 202 19.76 -6.08 -22.11
C GLU A 202 20.20 -4.73 -21.52
N PHE A 203 21.17 -4.76 -20.61
CA PHE A 203 21.57 -3.57 -19.85
C PHE A 203 22.14 -2.44 -20.73
N ASN A 204 22.78 -2.78 -21.85
CA ASN A 204 23.23 -1.85 -22.89
C ASN A 204 22.06 -1.07 -23.54
N GLU A 205 20.85 -1.64 -23.60
CA GLU A 205 19.65 -1.05 -24.19
C GLU A 205 18.80 -0.26 -23.18
N VAL A 206 19.03 -0.45 -21.87
CA VAL A 206 18.34 0.27 -20.78
C VAL A 206 18.36 1.79 -21.00
N LYS A 207 19.47 2.32 -21.54
CA LYS A 207 19.64 3.76 -21.83
C LYS A 207 18.48 4.33 -22.65
N GLY A 208 18.02 3.61 -23.68
CA GLY A 208 16.92 4.04 -24.56
C GLY A 208 15.54 4.05 -23.89
N ARG A 209 15.38 3.37 -22.75
CA ARG A 209 14.12 3.25 -22.01
C ARG A 209 13.96 4.28 -20.88
N ILE A 210 15.05 4.91 -20.47
CA ILE A 210 15.08 5.92 -19.40
C ILE A 210 14.23 7.15 -19.75
N ALA A 211 14.38 7.71 -20.96
CA ALA A 211 13.66 8.92 -21.35
C ALA A 211 12.13 8.74 -21.40
N PRO A 212 11.58 7.66 -21.99
CA PRO A 212 10.15 7.35 -21.90
C PRO A 212 9.64 7.17 -20.46
N LEU A 213 10.41 6.51 -19.60
CA LEU A 213 10.06 6.31 -18.19
C LEU A 213 9.95 7.65 -17.46
N MET A 214 10.99 8.49 -17.56
CA MET A 214 11.00 9.81 -16.92
C MET A 214 9.91 10.74 -17.46
N HIS A 215 9.65 10.70 -18.77
CA HIS A 215 8.55 11.45 -19.38
C HIS A 215 7.20 11.06 -18.78
N THR A 216 6.97 9.76 -18.55
CA THR A 216 5.75 9.25 -17.94
C THR A 216 5.60 9.69 -16.49
N VAL A 217 6.69 9.70 -15.71
CA VAL A 217 6.69 10.24 -14.34
C VAL A 217 6.27 11.72 -14.33
N CYS A 218 6.82 12.54 -15.23
CA CYS A 218 6.45 13.95 -15.36
C CYS A 218 4.98 14.14 -15.80
N LEU A 219 4.47 13.30 -16.71
CA LEU A 219 3.07 13.32 -17.11
C LEU A 219 2.14 13.01 -15.93
N ILE A 220 2.47 12.00 -15.12
CA ILE A 220 1.70 11.64 -13.93
C ILE A 220 1.70 12.80 -12.94
N TRP A 221 2.86 13.41 -12.68
CA TRP A 221 2.98 14.58 -11.82
C TRP A 221 2.11 15.76 -12.27
N ALA A 222 2.10 16.05 -13.57
CA ALA A 222 1.34 17.18 -14.11
C ALA A 222 -0.18 16.94 -14.15
N ASN A 223 -0.62 15.68 -14.33
CA ASN A 223 -2.03 15.38 -14.61
C ASN A 223 -2.78 14.71 -13.44
N SER A 224 -2.08 14.08 -12.49
CA SER A 224 -2.74 13.45 -11.34
C SER A 224 -3.09 14.49 -10.28
N LYS A 225 -4.34 14.44 -9.80
CA LYS A 225 -4.81 15.29 -8.70
C LYS A 225 -4.22 14.87 -7.35
N TYR A 226 -3.95 13.58 -7.19
CA TYR A 226 -3.51 13.01 -5.91
C TYR A 226 -2.04 12.63 -5.90
N TYR A 227 -1.45 12.21 -7.02
CA TYR A 227 -0.05 11.79 -7.05
C TYR A 227 0.95 12.96 -7.13
N ASN A 228 0.47 14.18 -7.36
CA ASN A 228 1.29 15.39 -7.51
C ASN A 228 1.81 15.95 -6.16
N THR A 229 2.34 15.07 -5.30
CA THR A 229 2.96 15.43 -4.02
C THR A 229 4.43 15.01 -3.99
N PRO A 230 5.34 15.87 -3.49
CA PRO A 230 6.78 15.57 -3.47
C PRO A 230 7.11 14.20 -2.85
N ALA A 231 6.49 13.87 -1.73
CA ALA A 231 6.72 12.60 -1.02
C ALA A 231 6.51 11.37 -1.91
N ARG A 232 5.44 11.34 -2.73
CA ARG A 232 5.10 10.19 -3.58
C ARG A 232 6.05 10.07 -4.77
N VAL A 233 6.36 11.19 -5.43
CA VAL A 233 7.31 11.18 -6.54
C VAL A 233 8.72 10.82 -6.07
N ILE A 234 9.14 11.26 -4.88
CA ILE A 234 10.42 10.85 -4.31
C ILE A 234 10.46 9.33 -4.12
N VAL A 235 9.42 8.72 -3.54
CA VAL A 235 9.33 7.25 -3.37
C VAL A 235 9.49 6.54 -4.71
N LEU A 236 8.71 6.92 -5.73
CA LEU A 236 8.81 6.30 -7.04
C LEU A 236 10.19 6.46 -7.69
N LEU A 237 10.79 7.65 -7.60
CA LEU A 237 12.11 7.89 -8.16
C LEU A 237 13.22 7.12 -7.42
N GLN A 238 13.12 6.99 -6.09
CA GLN A 238 14.01 6.14 -5.31
C GLN A 238 13.87 4.67 -5.71
N GLU A 239 12.64 4.19 -5.91
CA GLU A 239 12.39 2.84 -6.38
C GLU A 239 12.93 2.60 -7.79
N ILE A 240 12.81 3.57 -8.71
CA ILE A 240 13.45 3.52 -10.04
C ILE A 240 14.98 3.46 -9.91
N CYS A 241 15.58 4.25 -9.01
CA CYS A 241 17.02 4.17 -8.74
C CYS A 241 17.41 2.77 -8.27
N ASN A 242 16.65 2.20 -7.35
CA ASN A 242 16.88 0.84 -6.83
C ASN A 242 16.81 -0.21 -7.94
N LEU A 243 15.83 -0.10 -8.84
CA LEU A 243 15.71 -0.97 -10.01
C LEU A 243 16.94 -0.87 -10.93
N LEU A 244 17.38 0.34 -11.25
CA LEU A 244 18.58 0.56 -12.07
C LEU A 244 19.85 0.01 -11.40
N ILE A 245 19.98 0.14 -10.08
CA ILE A 245 21.08 -0.44 -9.31
C ILE A 245 21.02 -1.97 -9.38
N GLN A 246 19.84 -2.59 -9.26
CA GLN A 246 19.68 -4.04 -9.38
C GLN A 246 20.08 -4.53 -10.77
N GLN A 247 19.62 -3.86 -11.83
CA GLN A 247 19.99 -4.14 -13.22
C GLN A 247 21.50 -4.01 -13.44
N ALA A 248 22.12 -2.93 -12.96
CA ALA A 248 23.56 -2.73 -13.05
C ALA A 248 24.36 -3.80 -12.28
N ARG A 249 23.89 -4.23 -11.11
CA ARG A 249 24.54 -5.31 -10.34
C ARG A 249 24.48 -6.65 -11.08
N SER A 250 23.32 -6.97 -11.65
CA SER A 250 23.14 -8.18 -12.46
C SER A 250 24.02 -8.14 -13.70
N TYR A 251 24.09 -6.98 -14.37
CA TYR A 251 24.93 -6.78 -15.54
C TYR A 251 26.42 -6.83 -15.23
N LEU A 252 26.87 -6.35 -14.08
CA LEU A 252 28.30 -6.33 -13.77
C LEU A 252 28.79 -7.69 -13.29
N ASN A 253 28.05 -8.37 -12.39
CA ASN A 253 28.46 -9.60 -11.70
C ASN A 253 29.90 -9.52 -11.10
N PRO A 254 30.05 -9.38 -9.77
CA PRO A 254 31.35 -9.19 -9.13
C PRO A 254 32.41 -10.24 -9.47
N GLU A 255 32.02 -11.50 -9.67
CA GLU A 255 32.97 -12.56 -10.02
C GLU A 255 33.54 -12.38 -11.42
N ASP A 256 32.70 -11.99 -12.38
CA ASP A 256 33.11 -11.78 -13.77
C ASP A 256 34.03 -10.56 -13.89
N ILE A 257 33.78 -9.50 -13.12
CA ILE A 257 34.63 -8.29 -13.12
C ILE A 257 36.02 -8.57 -12.54
N LEU A 258 36.11 -9.44 -11.53
CA LEU A 258 37.38 -9.70 -10.83
C LEU A 258 38.22 -10.79 -11.50
N LYS A 259 37.59 -11.78 -12.13
CA LYS A 259 38.26 -12.93 -12.77
C LYS A 259 38.32 -12.82 -14.29
N GLY A 260 37.51 -11.96 -14.89
CA GLY A 260 37.42 -11.77 -16.34
C GLY A 260 38.56 -10.95 -16.91
N ASP A 261 38.48 -10.70 -18.22
CA ASP A 261 39.41 -9.83 -18.91
C ASP A 261 39.28 -8.38 -18.39
N VAL A 262 40.41 -7.73 -18.14
CA VAL A 262 40.46 -6.38 -17.54
C VAL A 262 39.85 -5.34 -18.48
N MET A 263 40.06 -5.47 -19.79
CA MET A 263 39.54 -4.54 -20.79
C MET A 263 38.03 -4.68 -20.94
N GLU A 264 37.52 -5.92 -21.00
CA GLU A 264 36.08 -6.20 -21.01
C GLU A 264 35.40 -5.70 -19.73
N SER A 265 36.00 -5.99 -18.57
CA SER A 265 35.48 -5.58 -17.25
C SER A 265 35.41 -4.06 -17.13
N LEU A 266 36.45 -3.35 -17.58
CA LEU A 266 36.48 -1.89 -17.60
C LEU A 266 35.37 -1.33 -18.49
N SER A 267 35.19 -1.88 -19.70
CA SER A 267 34.13 -1.48 -20.62
C SER A 267 32.72 -1.67 -20.03
N ARG A 268 32.48 -2.79 -19.34
CA ARG A 268 31.20 -3.04 -18.64
C ARG A 268 30.96 -2.02 -17.52
N VAL A 269 31.97 -1.73 -16.70
CA VAL A 269 31.87 -0.72 -15.63
C VAL A 269 31.58 0.68 -16.20
N GLN A 270 32.26 1.08 -17.27
CA GLN A 270 32.03 2.34 -17.96
C GLN A 270 30.60 2.45 -18.52
N THR A 271 30.10 1.37 -19.13
CA THR A 271 28.72 1.29 -19.62
C THR A 271 27.72 1.49 -18.47
N ALA A 272 27.93 0.84 -17.32
CA ALA A 272 27.09 1.04 -16.13
C ALA A 272 27.11 2.49 -15.63
N ILE A 273 28.29 3.12 -15.56
CA ILE A 273 28.41 4.52 -15.15
C ILE A 273 27.69 5.44 -16.14
N ASP A 274 27.83 5.21 -17.46
CA ASP A 274 27.17 6.00 -18.50
C ASP A 274 25.64 5.91 -18.42
N VAL A 275 25.08 4.70 -18.30
CA VAL A 275 23.61 4.50 -18.16
C VAL A 275 23.07 5.23 -16.92
N LEU A 276 23.72 5.09 -15.76
CA LEU A 276 23.28 5.74 -14.53
C LEU A 276 23.46 7.26 -14.56
N THR A 277 24.53 7.75 -15.20
CA THR A 277 24.73 9.18 -15.43
C THR A 277 23.65 9.74 -16.36
N HIS A 278 23.30 8.99 -17.42
CA HIS A 278 22.23 9.36 -18.34
C HIS A 278 20.86 9.48 -17.65
N PHE A 279 20.56 8.59 -16.69
CA PHE A 279 19.37 8.72 -15.85
C PHE A 279 19.33 10.05 -15.09
N LYS A 280 20.42 10.43 -14.42
CA LYS A 280 20.50 11.70 -13.68
C LYS A 280 20.37 12.90 -14.61
N SER A 281 21.07 12.89 -15.75
CA SER A 281 20.97 13.98 -16.74
C SER A 281 19.55 14.12 -17.28
N THR A 282 18.89 13.00 -17.60
CA THR A 282 17.49 13.00 -18.06
C THR A 282 16.57 13.55 -16.98
N TYR A 283 16.77 13.19 -15.71
CA TYR A 283 16.00 13.76 -14.60
C TYR A 283 16.13 15.28 -14.53
N GLU A 284 17.35 15.82 -14.58
CA GLU A 284 17.56 17.27 -14.49
C GLU A 284 16.97 18.00 -15.70
N GLU A 285 17.13 17.45 -16.90
CA GLU A 285 16.52 17.98 -18.12
C GLU A 285 14.98 18.03 -18.01
N ARG A 286 14.36 16.94 -17.55
CA ARG A 286 12.90 16.88 -17.40
C ARG A 286 12.40 17.77 -16.27
N LYS A 287 13.14 17.86 -15.16
CA LYS A 287 12.84 18.77 -14.04
C LYS A 287 12.86 20.23 -14.49
N ALA A 288 13.86 20.64 -15.26
CA ALA A 288 13.97 21.99 -15.80
C ALA A 288 12.83 22.32 -16.80
N ASN A 289 12.35 21.31 -17.51
CA ASN A 289 11.31 21.43 -18.53
C ASN A 289 9.90 21.00 -18.07
N LEU A 290 9.63 20.97 -16.75
CA LEU A 290 8.33 20.54 -16.21
C LEU A 290 7.14 21.37 -16.72
N SER A 291 7.37 22.64 -17.06
CA SER A 291 6.34 23.53 -17.62
C SER A 291 5.78 23.03 -18.96
N GLN A 292 6.53 22.22 -19.71
CA GLN A 292 6.07 21.65 -20.99
C GLN A 292 4.89 20.66 -20.83
N TYR A 293 4.68 20.14 -19.63
CA TYR A 293 3.62 19.19 -19.32
C TYR A 293 2.30 19.87 -18.90
N GLN A 294 2.26 21.22 -18.94
CA GLN A 294 1.10 22.01 -18.58
C GLN A 294 -0.08 21.76 -19.53
N LYS A 295 -1.26 21.55 -18.93
CA LYS A 295 -2.52 21.36 -19.67
C LYS A 295 -3.61 22.26 -19.08
N ASN A 296 -4.37 22.93 -19.95
CA ASN A 296 -5.53 23.76 -19.60
C ASN A 296 -5.24 24.88 -18.59
N GLU A 297 -4.19 25.69 -18.83
CA GLU A 297 -3.85 26.89 -18.03
C GLU A 297 -3.52 26.66 -16.55
N LYS A 298 -3.53 25.40 -16.07
CA LYS A 298 -3.07 25.07 -14.71
C LYS A 298 -1.55 24.92 -14.68
N GLU A 299 -0.88 25.82 -13.96
CA GLU A 299 0.56 25.73 -13.75
C GLU A 299 0.95 24.38 -13.12
N VAL A 300 1.97 23.74 -13.70
CA VAL A 300 2.57 22.52 -13.15
C VAL A 300 3.43 22.92 -11.97
N LYS A 301 3.16 22.33 -10.80
CA LYS A 301 3.97 22.58 -9.60
C LYS A 301 5.43 22.18 -9.89
N PRO A 302 6.43 23.01 -9.55
CA PRO A 302 7.82 22.61 -9.67
C PRO A 302 8.14 21.50 -8.66
N TRP A 303 9.18 20.71 -8.95
CA TRP A 303 9.75 19.79 -7.97
C TRP A 303 10.63 20.56 -6.98
N ASP A 304 10.07 20.85 -5.81
CA ASP A 304 10.63 21.69 -4.74
C ASP A 304 11.40 20.89 -3.66
N PHE A 305 11.94 19.73 -4.03
CA PHE A 305 12.71 18.87 -3.13
C PHE A 305 14.18 18.72 -3.57
N SER A 306 15.03 18.42 -2.60
CA SER A 306 16.46 18.19 -2.83
C SER A 306 16.68 16.90 -3.64
N PRO A 307 17.50 16.93 -4.72
CA PRO A 307 17.88 15.72 -5.46
C PRO A 307 18.53 14.65 -4.58
N LEU A 308 19.13 15.01 -3.44
CA LEU A 308 19.70 14.06 -2.49
C LEU A 308 18.66 13.10 -1.92
N MET A 309 17.40 13.54 -1.79
CA MET A 309 16.30 12.69 -1.34
C MET A 309 16.03 11.54 -2.33
N VAL A 310 16.35 11.74 -3.60
CA VAL A 310 16.16 10.71 -4.65
C VAL A 310 17.45 9.91 -4.85
N PHE A 311 18.59 10.58 -4.96
CA PHE A 311 19.80 9.99 -5.51
C PHE A 311 20.82 9.51 -4.48
N ALA A 312 20.63 9.70 -3.16
CA ALA A 312 21.66 9.32 -2.17
C ALA A 312 22.17 7.87 -2.32
N GLY A 313 21.25 6.90 -2.51
CA GLY A 313 21.61 5.50 -2.72
C GLY A 313 22.32 5.26 -4.06
N LEU A 314 21.86 5.92 -5.12
CA LEU A 314 22.45 5.84 -6.46
C LEU A 314 23.86 6.46 -6.48
N ASP A 315 24.04 7.61 -5.86
CA ASP A 315 25.31 8.32 -5.79
C ASP A 315 26.38 7.51 -5.04
N HIS A 316 25.98 6.85 -3.95
CA HIS A 316 26.88 5.93 -3.24
C HIS A 316 27.27 4.74 -4.11
N PHE A 317 26.32 4.16 -4.87
CA PHE A 317 26.63 3.08 -5.80
C PHE A 317 27.56 3.52 -6.94
N MET A 318 27.28 4.67 -7.57
CA MET A 318 28.12 5.24 -8.63
C MET A 318 29.53 5.59 -8.14
N LYS A 319 29.67 6.08 -6.90
CA LYS A 319 31.00 6.33 -6.31
C LYS A 319 31.83 5.06 -6.24
N ARG A 320 31.21 3.93 -5.83
CA ARG A 320 31.89 2.63 -5.81
C ARG A 320 32.27 2.16 -7.20
N LEU A 321 31.40 2.33 -8.20
CA LEU A 321 31.72 1.97 -9.60
C LEU A 321 32.92 2.76 -10.13
N ARG A 322 33.00 4.07 -9.86
CA ARG A 322 34.15 4.90 -10.24
C ARG A 322 35.45 4.46 -9.57
N THR A 323 35.41 4.03 -8.31
CA THR A 323 36.59 3.44 -7.66
C THR A 323 37.05 2.17 -8.36
N ILE A 324 36.11 1.30 -8.76
CA ILE A 324 36.42 0.08 -9.52
C ILE A 324 37.01 0.42 -10.89
N GLU A 325 36.42 1.39 -11.60
CA GLU A 325 36.91 1.89 -12.89
C GLU A 325 38.37 2.36 -12.81
N VAL A 326 38.71 3.17 -11.79
CA VAL A 326 40.07 3.66 -11.56
C VAL A 326 41.03 2.49 -11.32
N ASN A 327 40.66 1.54 -10.47
CA ASN A 327 41.51 0.38 -10.17
C ASN A 327 41.77 -0.50 -11.41
N LEU A 328 40.73 -0.79 -12.20
CA LEU A 328 40.86 -1.55 -13.44
C LEU A 328 41.73 -0.83 -14.47
N SER A 329 41.60 0.51 -14.55
CA SER A 329 42.42 1.33 -15.46
C SER A 329 43.90 1.29 -15.09
N LEU A 330 44.22 1.33 -13.79
CA LEU A 330 45.61 1.21 -13.30
C LEU A 330 46.20 -0.17 -13.63
N ILE A 331 45.45 -1.25 -13.40
CA ILE A 331 45.89 -2.62 -13.73
C ILE A 331 46.17 -2.73 -15.25
N LEU A 332 45.32 -2.15 -16.09
CA LEU A 332 45.51 -2.19 -17.54
C LEU A 332 46.76 -1.42 -18.00
N GLN A 333 47.10 -0.32 -17.33
CA GLN A 333 48.34 0.43 -17.57
C GLN A 333 49.56 -0.38 -17.18
N GLU A 334 49.57 -1.01 -16.00
CA GLU A 334 50.67 -1.87 -15.55
C GLU A 334 50.90 -3.07 -16.50
N LEU A 335 49.82 -3.65 -17.03
CA LEU A 335 49.91 -4.74 -18.04
C LEU A 335 50.51 -4.26 -19.37
N HIS A 336 50.27 -3.02 -19.77
CA HIS A 336 50.88 -2.45 -20.98
C HIS A 336 52.35 -2.06 -20.78
N GLU A 337 52.76 -1.69 -19.57
CA GLU A 337 54.15 -1.36 -19.25
C GLU A 337 55.05 -2.60 -19.07
N THR A 338 54.44 -3.76 -18.81
CA THR A 338 55.15 -5.04 -18.58
C THR A 338 55.17 -5.98 -19.79
N SER A 339 54.45 -5.64 -20.88
CA SER A 339 54.43 -6.36 -22.15
C SER A 339 55.27 -5.67 -23.22
#